data_AF-A0A956ZM60-F1
#
_entry.id   AF-A0A956ZM60-F1
#
_cell.length_a   1.000
_cell.length_b   1.000
_cell.length_c   1.000
_cell.angle_alpha   90.00
_cell.angle_beta   90.00
_cell.angle_gamma   90.00
#
_symmetry.space_group_name_H-M   'P 1'
#
loop_
_entity.id
_entity.type
_entity.pdbx_description
1 polymer ?
#
loop_
_entity_poly.entity_id
_entity_poly.type
_entity_poly.pdbx_seq_one_letter_code
_entity_poly.pdbx_strand_id
1 'polypeptide(L)'
;MAIVTQPLRDEHRELMPELEVLEEAATGAESANAPQLLARAVDFLQGHLIPHAQAEEAALYPVVDRLMGAPKATATMRRDHVEVGRLTEELA
;
A
#
# COMPACT_ATOMS: atom_id res chain seq x y z
N MET A 1 -22.42 5.21 16.66
CA MET A 1 -21.04 5.43 17.13
C MET A 1 -20.14 5.32 15.91
N ALA A 2 -19.24 6.28 15.69
CA ALA A 2 -18.21 6.13 14.68
C ALA A 2 -17.26 4.99 15.09
N ILE A 3 -16.91 4.11 14.14
CA ILE A 3 -15.95 3.04 14.37
C ILE A 3 -14.56 3.69 14.35
N VAL A 4 -13.71 3.43 15.35
CA VAL A 4 -12.36 4.02 15.44
C VAL A 4 -11.52 3.78 14.19
N THR A 5 -11.73 2.64 13.51
CA THR A 5 -11.05 2.30 12.26
C THR A 5 -11.71 2.84 11.00
N GLN A 6 -12.75 3.67 11.11
CA GLN A 6 -13.44 4.22 9.94
C GLN A 6 -12.52 5.03 9.00
N PRO A 7 -11.61 5.91 9.50
CA PRO A 7 -10.69 6.64 8.62
C PRO A 7 -9.82 5.71 7.76
N LEU A 8 -9.28 4.63 8.34
CA LEU A 8 -8.49 3.62 7.60
C LEU A 8 -9.34 2.90 6.53
N ARG A 9 -10.61 2.62 6.82
CA ARG A 9 -11.52 2.00 5.85
C ARG A 9 -11.85 2.93 4.69
N ASP A 10 -11.94 4.23 4.96
CA ASP A 10 -12.19 5.23 3.93
C ASP A 10 -10.94 5.43 3.08
N GLU A 11 -9.75 5.52 3.68
CA GLU A 11 -8.47 5.54 2.96
C GLU A 11 -8.28 4.29 2.09
N HIS A 12 -8.57 3.08 2.60
CA HIS A 12 -8.55 1.85 1.76
C HIS A 12 -9.49 1.94 0.55
N ARG A 13 -10.64 2.59 0.70
CA ARG A 13 -11.58 2.79 -0.41
C ARG A 13 -11.02 3.76 -1.46
N GLU A 14 -10.25 4.74 -1.02
CA GLU A 14 -9.57 5.71 -1.90
C GLU A 14 -8.34 5.09 -2.59
N LEU A 15 -7.66 4.13 -1.95
CA LEU A 15 -6.53 3.40 -2.53
C LEU A 15 -6.94 2.40 -3.61
N MET A 16 -8.12 1.78 -3.49
CA MET A 16 -8.54 0.71 -4.39
C MET A 16 -8.56 1.10 -5.88
N PRO A 17 -9.13 2.26 -6.29
CA PRO A 17 -9.09 2.69 -7.68
C PRO A 17 -7.67 2.97 -8.20
N GLU A 18 -6.74 3.39 -7.35
CA GLU A 18 -5.36 3.68 -7.77
C GLU A 18 -4.58 2.42 -8.15
N LEU A 19 -5.06 1.22 -7.79
CA LEU A 19 -4.50 -0.03 -8.30
C LEU A 19 -4.62 -0.15 -9.83
N GLU A 20 -5.59 0.52 -10.45
CA GLU A 20 -5.72 0.60 -11.91
C GLU A 20 -4.50 1.28 -12.55
N VAL A 21 -3.85 2.22 -11.86
CA VAL A 21 -2.62 2.87 -12.34
C VAL A 21 -1.48 1.86 -12.48
N LEU A 22 -1.39 0.90 -11.57
CA LEU A 22 -0.38 -0.15 -11.63
C LEU A 22 -0.63 -1.09 -12.82
N GLU A 23 -1.90 -1.42 -13.07
CA GLU A 23 -2.30 -2.23 -14.22
C GLU A 23 -2.05 -1.51 -15.55
N GLU A 24 -2.38 -0.23 -15.64
CA GLU A 24 -2.10 0.63 -16.79
C GLU A 24 -0.59 0.69 -17.08
N ALA A 25 0.24 0.90 -16.05
CA ALA A 25 1.69 0.93 -16.21
C ALA A 25 2.26 -0.41 -16.67
N ALA A 26 1.76 -1.52 -16.12
CA ALA A 26 2.22 -2.86 -16.49
C ALA A 26 1.84 -3.24 -17.93
N THR A 27 0.61 -2.94 -18.35
CA THR A 27 0.11 -3.25 -19.70
C THR A 27 0.61 -2.28 -20.77
N GLY A 28 0.86 -1.03 -20.38
CA GLY A 28 1.34 0.05 -21.24
C GLY A 28 2.86 0.14 -21.41
N ALA A 29 3.63 -0.86 -20.95
CA ALA A 29 5.08 -0.82 -20.88
C ALA A 29 5.79 -0.62 -22.24
N GLU A 30 5.17 -1.03 -23.35
CA GLU A 30 5.69 -0.84 -24.71
C GLU A 30 5.12 0.40 -25.42
N SER A 31 4.24 1.16 -24.76
CA SER A 31 3.61 2.33 -25.34
C SER A 31 4.54 3.54 -25.34
N ALA A 32 4.24 4.53 -26.20
CA ALA A 32 4.94 5.81 -26.21
C ALA A 32 4.80 6.59 -24.89
N ASN A 33 3.79 6.26 -24.07
CA ASN A 33 3.51 6.89 -22.78
C ASN A 33 4.08 6.09 -21.59
N ALA A 34 4.83 5.01 -21.83
CA ALA A 34 5.35 4.14 -20.77
C ALA A 34 6.10 4.91 -19.67
N PRO A 35 6.96 5.92 -19.96
CA PRO A 35 7.62 6.68 -18.89
C PRO A 35 6.65 7.45 -18.00
N GLN A 36 5.56 8.00 -18.56
CA GLN A 36 4.57 8.75 -17.79
C GLN A 36 3.70 7.83 -16.94
N LEU A 37 3.32 6.66 -17.46
CA LEU A 37 2.56 5.66 -16.72
C LEU A 37 3.38 5.11 -15.55
N LEU A 38 4.66 4.80 -15.79
CA LEU A 38 5.58 4.36 -14.74
C LEU A 38 5.76 5.44 -13.66
N ALA A 39 5.98 6.70 -14.05
CA ALA A 39 6.11 7.80 -13.09
C ALA A 39 4.87 7.94 -12.20
N ARG A 40 3.65 7.87 -12.79
CA ARG A 40 2.40 7.93 -12.03
C ARG A 40 2.25 6.76 -11.06
N ALA A 41 2.64 5.55 -11.47
CA ALA A 41 2.64 4.37 -10.61
C ALA A 41 3.61 4.52 -9.44
N VAL A 42 4.85 4.99 -9.69
CA VAL A 42 5.86 5.23 -8.65
C VAL A 42 5.39 6.34 -7.69
N ASP A 43 4.82 7.43 -8.19
CA ASP A 43 4.27 8.52 -7.38
C ASP A 43 3.16 8.03 -6.45
N PHE A 44 2.26 7.17 -6.94
CA PHE A 44 1.23 6.54 -6.10
C PHE A 44 1.84 5.64 -5.01
N LEU A 45 2.78 4.76 -5.39
CA LEU A 45 3.41 3.82 -4.46
C LEU A 45 4.15 4.56 -3.34
N GLN A 46 5.00 5.54 -3.70
CA GLN A 46 5.83 6.28 -2.75
C GLN A 46 5.06 7.35 -1.99
N GLY A 47 4.11 8.02 -2.64
CA GLY A 47 3.39 9.16 -2.09
C GLY A 47 2.16 8.78 -1.26
N HIS A 48 1.57 7.60 -1.49
CA HIS A 48 0.32 7.22 -0.84
C HIS A 48 0.36 5.80 -0.23
N LEU A 49 0.63 4.76 -1.02
CA LEU A 49 0.51 3.37 -0.54
C LEU A 49 1.53 3.01 0.55
N ILE A 50 2.81 3.34 0.35
CA ILE A 50 3.88 3.04 1.32
C ILE A 50 3.67 3.83 2.63
N PRO A 51 3.39 5.15 2.62
CA PRO A 51 3.04 5.88 3.83
C PRO A 51 1.86 5.29 4.60
N HIS A 52 0.81 4.86 3.89
CA HIS A 52 -0.34 4.18 4.48
C HIS A 52 0.09 2.86 5.19
N ALA A 53 0.83 2.00 4.50
CA ALA A 53 1.33 0.74 5.04
C ALA A 53 2.17 0.94 6.32
N GLN A 54 3.06 1.95 6.32
CA GLN A 54 3.87 2.30 7.48
C GLN A 54 3.00 2.79 8.67
N ALA A 55 1.94 3.54 8.41
CA ALA A 55 1.01 3.99 9.44
C ALA A 55 0.26 2.83 10.10
N GLU A 56 -0.17 1.83 9.32
CA GLU A 56 -0.79 0.62 9.87
C GLU A 56 0.18 -0.15 10.76
N GLU A 57 1.42 -0.32 10.33
CA GLU A 57 2.45 -1.03 11.10
C GLU A 57 2.81 -0.34 12.41
N ALA A 58 2.87 0.99 12.40
CA ALA A 58 3.22 1.79 13.56
C ALA A 58 2.08 1.87 14.59
N ALA A 59 0.83 1.98 14.13
CA ALA A 59 -0.31 2.30 15.00
C ALA A 59 -1.32 1.15 15.18
N LEU A 60 -1.70 0.46 14.10
CA LEU A 60 -2.79 -0.51 14.12
C LEU A 60 -2.32 -1.91 14.50
N TYR A 61 -1.30 -2.43 13.82
CA TYR A 61 -0.89 -3.82 13.97
C TYR A 61 -0.44 -4.20 15.38
N PRO A 62 0.25 -3.35 16.17
CA PRO A 62 0.56 -3.65 17.56
C PRO A 62 -0.69 -3.86 18.43
N VAL A 63 -1.78 -3.15 18.12
CA VAL A 63 -3.06 -3.32 18.82
C VAL A 63 -3.73 -4.62 18.39
N VAL A 64 -3.71 -4.94 17.10
CA VAL A 64 -4.26 -6.20 16.57
C VAL A 64 -3.53 -7.41 17.15
N ASP A 65 -2.20 -7.42 17.11
CA ASP A 65 -1.37 -8.51 17.66
C ASP A 65 -1.68 -8.75 19.15
N ARG A 66 -1.87 -7.66 19.92
CA ARG A 66 -2.26 -7.73 21.33
C ARG A 66 -3.66 -8.32 21.51
N LEU A 67 -4.65 -7.82 20.77
CA LEU A 67 -6.05 -8.26 20.87
C LEU A 67 -6.23 -9.72 20.47
N MET A 68 -5.44 -10.20 19.51
CA MET A 68 -5.46 -11.59 19.06
C MET A 68 -4.72 -12.54 20.01
N GLY A 69 -4.01 -12.04 21.01
CA GLY A 69 -3.19 -12.86 21.91
C GLY A 69 -2.03 -13.57 21.19
N ALA A 70 -1.67 -13.11 20.00
CA ALA A 70 -0.67 -13.72 19.13
C ALA A 70 0.29 -12.61 18.65
N PRO A 71 1.51 -12.51 19.23
CA PRO A 71 2.45 -11.40 18.98
C PRO A 71 2.92 -11.21 17.53
N LYS A 72 2.48 -12.07 16.60
CA LYS A 72 2.82 -12.06 15.18
C LYS A 72 1.59 -12.28 14.30
N ALA A 73 0.39 -11.98 14.79
CA ALA A 73 -0.86 -12.19 14.04
C ALA A 73 -0.86 -11.46 12.69
N THR A 74 -0.19 -10.32 12.62
CA THR A 74 -0.08 -9.46 11.43
C THR A 74 1.31 -9.53 10.76
N ALA A 75 2.09 -10.59 11.02
CA ALA A 75 3.44 -10.72 10.49
C ALA A 75 3.50 -10.92 8.97
N THR A 76 2.49 -11.57 8.37
CA THR A 76 2.40 -11.74 6.92
C THR A 76 2.20 -10.41 6.22
N MET A 77 1.30 -9.56 6.73
CA MET A 77 1.03 -8.23 6.18
C MET A 77 2.28 -7.35 6.19
N ARG A 78 3.05 -7.35 7.29
CA ARG A 78 4.35 -6.65 7.36
C ARG A 78 5.34 -7.17 6.34
N ARG A 79 5.39 -8.49 6.11
CA ARG A 79 6.29 -9.05 5.11
C ARG A 79 5.90 -8.58 3.70
N ASP A 80 4.61 -8.51 3.41
CA ASP A 80 4.10 -8.00 2.14
C ASP A 80 4.47 -6.52 1.95
N HIS A 81 4.31 -5.68 2.98
CA HIS A 81 4.72 -4.27 2.92
C HIS A 81 6.21 -4.08 2.63
N VAL A 82 7.08 -4.87 3.28
CA VAL A 82 8.53 -4.85 2.99
C VAL A 82 8.79 -5.18 1.51
N GLU A 83 8.07 -6.15 0.96
CA GLU A 83 8.26 -6.55 -0.43
C GLU A 83 7.74 -5.49 -1.41
N VAL A 84 6.59 -4.87 -1.13
CA VAL A 84 6.06 -3.75 -1.92
C VAL A 84 7.04 -2.59 -1.92
N GLY A 85 7.61 -2.22 -0.77
CA GLY A 85 8.63 -1.17 -0.68
C GLY A 85 9.87 -1.50 -1.52
N ARG A 86 10.41 -2.71 -1.35
CA ARG A 86 11.58 -3.19 -2.10
C ARG A 86 11.35 -3.19 -3.62
N LEU A 87 10.20 -3.68 -4.07
CA LEU A 87 9.85 -3.70 -5.50
C LEU A 87 9.62 -2.29 -6.05
N THR A 88 9.09 -1.37 -5.23
CA THR A 88 8.94 0.04 -5.61
C THR A 88 10.30 0.71 -5.83
N GLU A 89 11.30 0.39 -5.00
CA GLU A 89 12.67 0.88 -5.18
C GLU A 89 13.33 0.37 -6.46
N GLU A 90 12.96 -0.82 -6.95
CA GLU A 90 13.47 -1.35 -8.24
C GLU A 90 12.87 -0.65 -9.46
N LEU A 91 11.76 0.08 -9.30
CA LEU A 91 11.08 0.82 -10.37
C LEU A 91 11.59 2.26 -10.54
N ALA A 92 12.31 2.80 -9.54
CA ALA A 92 12.80 4.18 -9.51
C ALA A 92 14.23 4.31 -10.08
#